data_AF-A0AAU0LMV2-F1
#
_entry.id   AF-A0AAU0LMV2-F1
#
_cell.length_a   1.000
_cell.length_b   1.000
_cell.length_c   1.000
_cell.angle_alpha   90.00
_cell.angle_beta   90.00
_cell.angle_gamma   90.00
#
_symmetry.space_group_name_H-M   'P 1'
#
loop_
_entity.id
_entity.type
_entity.pdbx_description
1 polymer ?
#
loop_
_entity_poly.entity_id
_entity_poly.type
_entity_poly.pdbx_seq_one_letter_code
_entity_poly.pdbx_strand_id
1 'polypeptide(L)'
;MNPHRIATAIAARPRQRGLSLVELLVGLFLGLLIIGVAMGALMASRAVSATVSDAGQLQQQASHLFRVMGRQIRQAGSLRLLLASHKKATEAIDVADPVAFEAGALDFNPVHDTIQGLDAPGRSQYKLAVGYSNYTQPLHTSAIETSLQRNCLGQTNSDSLILSRFVLDASKNTLRCAGAPSAGAQPLARNVANFQVRYLIQAPGGAARIQYVNAAAVGQDWPRVVGAEVCLVLFGNEAIDMPANSSYTDCADSDGTAESIHMATLPAPRTRRLHMVFRSVYQLRSQGLAG
;
A
#
# COMPACT_ATOMS: atom_id res chain seq x y z
N MET A 1 -66.38 50.05 -72.72
CA MET A 1 -65.33 50.86 -72.08
C MET A 1 -65.54 50.84 -70.57
N ASN A 2 -64.68 50.14 -69.84
CA ASN A 2 -64.66 50.14 -68.37
C ASN A 2 -63.20 49.82 -67.94
N PRO A 3 -62.47 50.68 -67.21
CA PRO A 3 -61.06 50.44 -66.94
C PRO A 3 -60.87 49.66 -65.63
N HIS A 4 -60.17 48.52 -65.69
CA HIS A 4 -59.65 47.84 -64.51
C HIS A 4 -58.42 48.60 -63.98
N ARG A 5 -58.52 49.13 -62.76
CA ARG A 5 -57.37 49.66 -62.01
C ARG A 5 -56.56 48.50 -61.41
N ILE A 6 -55.31 48.37 -61.83
CA ILE A 6 -54.32 47.51 -61.17
C ILE A 6 -53.72 48.32 -60.01
N ALA A 7 -53.98 47.89 -58.78
CA ALA A 7 -53.34 48.45 -57.59
C ALA A 7 -51.98 47.79 -57.38
N THR A 8 -50.90 48.54 -57.56
CA THR A 8 -49.53 48.14 -57.21
C THR A 8 -49.36 48.20 -55.70
N ALA A 9 -49.20 47.03 -55.06
CA ALA A 9 -48.82 46.96 -53.65
C ALA A 9 -47.32 47.27 -53.51
N ILE A 10 -47.00 48.41 -52.89
CA ILE A 10 -45.63 48.78 -52.52
C ILE A 10 -45.27 47.98 -51.26
N ALA A 11 -44.42 46.97 -51.39
CA ALA A 11 -43.86 46.27 -50.24
C ALA A 11 -42.93 47.20 -49.45
N ALA A 12 -43.26 47.46 -48.18
CA ALA A 12 -42.40 48.23 -47.29
C ALA A 12 -41.10 47.46 -47.02
N ARG A 13 -39.94 48.09 -47.31
CA ARG A 13 -38.64 47.53 -46.91
C ARG A 13 -38.55 47.49 -45.38
N PRO A 14 -38.17 46.36 -44.76
CA PRO A 14 -37.94 46.33 -43.33
C PRO A 14 -36.83 47.35 -43.01
N ARG A 15 -37.11 48.28 -42.10
CA ARG A 15 -36.11 49.19 -41.54
C ARG A 15 -35.05 48.34 -40.85
N GLN A 16 -33.82 48.33 -41.37
CA GLN A 16 -32.67 47.82 -40.65
C GLN A 16 -32.50 48.63 -39.36
N ARG A 17 -32.94 48.07 -38.23
CA ARG A 17 -32.52 48.57 -36.92
C ARG A 17 -31.10 48.06 -36.71
N GLY A 18 -30.12 48.94 -36.94
CA GLY A 18 -28.74 48.66 -36.55
C GLY A 18 -28.67 48.49 -35.04
N LEU A 19 -27.97 47.46 -34.58
CA LEU A 19 -27.62 47.28 -33.17
C LEU A 19 -26.88 48.53 -32.68
N SER A 20 -27.25 49.04 -31.51
CA SER A 20 -26.51 50.16 -30.92
C SER A 20 -25.13 49.69 -30.47
N LEU A 21 -24.11 50.56 -30.54
CA LEU A 21 -22.77 50.28 -30.00
C LEU A 21 -22.85 49.80 -28.53
N VAL A 22 -23.81 50.33 -27.78
CA VAL A 22 -24.06 49.98 -26.38
C VAL A 22 -24.56 48.53 -26.24
N GLU A 23 -25.46 48.07 -27.10
CA GLU A 23 -25.95 46.68 -27.11
C GLU A 23 -24.82 45.68 -27.36
N LEU A 24 -23.90 46.01 -28.27
CA LEU A 24 -22.74 45.18 -28.58
C LEU A 24 -21.74 45.16 -27.40
N LEU A 25 -21.50 46.30 -26.76
CA LEU A 25 -20.63 46.39 -25.57
C LEU A 25 -21.22 45.62 -24.39
N VAL A 26 -22.53 45.73 -24.14
CA VAL A 26 -23.22 44.99 -23.08
C VAL A 26 -23.20 43.49 -23.36
N GLY A 27 -23.47 43.07 -24.61
CA GLY A 27 -23.41 41.67 -25.01
C GLY A 27 -22.01 41.07 -24.84
N LEU A 28 -20.97 41.79 -25.25
CA LEU A 28 -19.57 41.37 -25.06
C LEU A 28 -19.20 41.28 -23.57
N PHE A 29 -19.60 42.28 -22.78
CA PHE A 29 -19.31 42.31 -21.34
C PHE A 29 -19.97 41.13 -20.61
N LEU A 30 -21.25 40.86 -20.87
CA LEU A 30 -21.95 39.71 -20.29
C LEU A 30 -21.37 38.38 -20.77
N GLY A 31 -21.01 38.28 -22.06
CA GLY A 31 -20.36 37.08 -22.61
C GLY A 31 -19.01 36.78 -21.94
N LEU A 32 -18.17 37.79 -21.75
CA LEU A 32 -16.88 37.65 -21.07
C LEU A 32 -17.05 37.27 -19.59
N LEU A 33 -18.05 37.84 -18.89
CA LEU A 33 -18.36 37.46 -17.52
C LEU A 33 -18.75 35.98 -17.40
N ILE A 34 -19.63 35.49 -18.29
CA ILE A 34 -20.06 34.09 -18.30
C ILE A 34 -18.88 33.16 -18.57
N ILE A 35 -18.03 33.50 -19.54
CA ILE A 35 -16.82 32.72 -19.85
C ILE A 35 -15.86 32.70 -18.65
N GLY A 36 -15.66 33.84 -17.99
CA GLY A 36 -14.82 33.94 -16.79
C GLY A 36 -15.31 33.04 -15.66
N VAL A 37 -16.62 33.06 -15.38
CA VAL A 37 -17.23 32.18 -14.39
C VAL A 37 -17.09 30.71 -14.78
N ALA A 38 -17.34 30.37 -16.05
CA ALA A 38 -17.21 28.99 -16.54
C ALA A 38 -15.77 28.46 -16.45
N MET A 39 -14.77 29.29 -16.77
CA MET A 39 -13.36 28.95 -16.62
C MET A 39 -12.97 28.75 -15.15
N GLY A 40 -13.42 29.65 -14.26
CA GLY A 40 -13.17 29.52 -12.82
C GLY A 40 -13.75 28.23 -12.24
N ALA A 41 -15.00 27.92 -12.59
CA ALA A 41 -15.65 26.67 -12.18
C ALA A 41 -14.92 25.43 -12.71
N LEU A 42 -14.46 25.45 -13.96
CA LEU A 42 -13.71 24.35 -14.56
C LEU A 42 -12.37 24.12 -13.86
N MET A 43 -11.64 25.19 -13.52
CA MET A 43 -10.37 25.09 -12.80
C MET A 43 -10.56 24.49 -11.40
N ALA A 44 -11.55 24.95 -10.65
CA ALA A 44 -11.89 24.39 -9.34
C ALA A 44 -12.27 22.91 -9.44
N SER A 45 -13.10 22.54 -10.42
CA SER A 45 -13.51 21.15 -10.67
C SER A 45 -12.32 20.25 -10.99
N ARG A 46 -11.37 20.73 -11.81
CA ARG A 46 -10.14 19.99 -12.12
C ARG A 46 -9.23 19.80 -10.90
N ALA A 47 -9.06 20.84 -10.07
CA ALA A 47 -8.25 20.75 -8.85
C ALA A 47 -8.83 19.72 -7.86
N VAL A 48 -10.15 19.73 -7.66
CA VAL A 48 -10.85 18.74 -6.84
C VAL A 48 -10.69 17.33 -7.44
N SER A 49 -10.91 17.19 -8.75
CA SER A 49 -10.79 15.89 -9.45
C SER A 49 -9.39 15.29 -9.33
N ALA A 50 -8.34 16.12 -9.44
CA ALA A 50 -6.96 15.69 -9.26
C ALA A 50 -6.72 15.17 -7.83
N THR A 51 -7.20 15.87 -6.82
CA THR A 51 -7.08 15.47 -5.40
C THR A 51 -7.82 14.15 -5.13
N VAL A 52 -9.03 14.00 -5.67
CA VAL A 52 -9.82 12.75 -5.55
C VAL A 52 -9.13 11.59 -6.26
N SER A 53 -8.58 11.82 -7.45
CA SER A 53 -7.81 10.83 -8.19
C SER A 53 -6.57 10.40 -7.40
N ASP A 54 -5.80 11.35 -6.86
CA ASP A 54 -4.63 11.07 -6.03
C ASP A 54 -5.00 10.24 -4.80
N ALA A 55 -6.06 10.62 -4.07
CA ALA A 55 -6.55 9.84 -2.93
C ALA A 55 -6.92 8.40 -3.34
N GLY A 56 -7.60 8.23 -4.48
CA GLY A 56 -7.94 6.91 -5.03
C GLY A 56 -6.69 6.08 -5.37
N GLN A 57 -5.69 6.68 -6.01
CA GLN A 57 -4.42 6.01 -6.32
C GLN A 57 -3.67 5.60 -5.04
N LEU A 58 -3.62 6.47 -4.02
CA LEU A 58 -2.99 6.16 -2.74
C LEU A 58 -3.69 5.00 -2.03
N GLN A 59 -5.02 4.97 -2.04
CA GLN A 59 -5.79 3.85 -1.47
C GLN A 59 -5.55 2.53 -2.22
N GLN A 60 -5.50 2.57 -3.56
CA GLN A 60 -5.17 1.40 -4.37
C GLN A 60 -3.75 0.89 -4.11
N GLN A 61 -2.77 1.81 -4.05
CA GLN A 61 -1.39 1.47 -3.73
C GLN A 61 -1.27 0.88 -2.32
N ALA A 62 -1.90 1.49 -1.32
CA ALA A 62 -1.93 0.98 0.05
C ALA A 62 -2.56 -0.43 0.10
N SER A 63 -3.70 -0.62 -0.56
CA SER A 63 -4.39 -1.92 -0.62
C SER A 63 -3.50 -3.00 -1.27
N HIS A 64 -2.78 -2.65 -2.34
CA HIS A 64 -1.80 -3.54 -2.95
C HIS A 64 -0.68 -3.89 -1.98
N LEU A 65 -0.09 -2.91 -1.31
CA LEU A 65 1.01 -3.07 -0.36
C LEU A 65 0.63 -3.97 0.81
N PHE A 66 -0.50 -3.71 1.46
CA PHE A 66 -0.99 -4.56 2.56
C PHE A 66 -1.38 -5.95 2.09
N ARG A 67 -1.89 -6.10 0.86
CA ARG A 67 -2.15 -7.43 0.31
C ARG A 67 -0.85 -8.22 0.09
N VAL A 68 0.22 -7.59 -0.37
CA VAL A 68 1.53 -8.24 -0.55
C VAL A 68 2.16 -8.56 0.81
N MET A 69 2.29 -7.57 1.70
CA MET A 69 2.87 -7.78 3.04
C MET A 69 2.05 -8.77 3.85
N GLY A 70 0.72 -8.63 3.88
CA GLY A 70 -0.17 -9.52 4.61
C GLY A 70 -0.14 -10.96 4.11
N ARG A 71 0.09 -11.22 2.81
CA ARG A 71 0.31 -12.59 2.31
C ARG A 71 1.56 -13.22 2.92
N GLN A 72 2.62 -12.44 3.10
CA GLN A 72 3.89 -12.92 3.65
C GLN A 72 3.81 -13.04 5.19
N ILE A 73 3.33 -12.01 5.87
CA ILE A 73 3.23 -11.98 7.35
C ILE A 73 2.27 -13.06 7.86
N ARG A 74 1.13 -13.31 7.19
CA ARG A 74 0.21 -14.38 7.61
C ARG A 74 0.75 -15.79 7.39
N GLN A 75 1.77 -15.97 6.55
CA GLN A 75 2.45 -17.26 6.37
C GLN A 75 3.67 -17.41 7.27
N ALA A 76 4.15 -16.32 7.87
CA ALA A 76 5.32 -16.32 8.75
C ALA A 76 5.23 -17.43 9.81
N GLY A 77 6.31 -18.21 9.93
CA GLY A 77 6.38 -19.31 10.88
C GLY A 77 5.67 -20.59 10.44
N SER A 78 5.06 -20.64 9.25
CA SER A 78 4.45 -21.89 8.77
C SER A 78 5.51 -22.94 8.50
N LEU A 79 5.23 -24.16 8.93
CA LEU A 79 6.06 -25.35 8.77
C LEU A 79 5.31 -26.36 7.89
N ARG A 80 6.03 -27.23 7.18
CA ARG A 80 5.42 -28.33 6.46
C ARG A 80 4.75 -29.31 7.42
N LEU A 81 3.55 -29.75 7.06
CA LEU A 81 2.91 -30.90 7.70
C LEU A 81 3.43 -32.20 7.07
N LEU A 82 4.05 -33.05 7.87
CA LEU A 82 4.43 -34.41 7.53
C LEU A 82 3.22 -35.32 7.75
N LEU A 83 2.72 -35.92 6.68
CA LEU A 83 1.56 -36.83 6.70
C LEU A 83 1.89 -38.18 7.35
N ALA A 84 3.17 -38.55 7.41
CA ALA A 84 3.67 -39.71 8.13
C ALA A 84 5.03 -39.38 8.75
N SER A 85 5.04 -38.78 9.93
CA SER A 85 6.23 -38.19 10.55
C SER A 85 7.34 -39.19 10.91
N HIS A 86 6.98 -40.46 11.06
CA HIS A 86 7.89 -41.55 11.41
C HIS A 86 8.43 -42.31 10.19
N LYS A 87 7.95 -41.98 8.99
CA LYS A 87 8.29 -42.66 7.73
C LYS A 87 9.19 -41.79 6.86
N LYS A 88 9.92 -42.42 5.94
CA LYS A 88 10.64 -41.70 4.89
C LYS A 88 9.66 -41.19 3.83
N ALA A 89 9.98 -40.08 3.16
CA ALA A 89 9.13 -39.47 2.14
C ALA A 89 8.76 -40.41 0.96
N THR A 90 9.54 -41.47 0.74
CA THR A 90 9.32 -42.46 -0.33
C THR A 90 8.39 -43.62 0.07
N GLU A 91 8.00 -43.71 1.34
CA GLU A 91 7.17 -44.81 1.85
C GLU A 91 5.69 -44.48 1.72
N ALA A 92 4.87 -45.52 1.56
CA ALA A 92 3.42 -45.36 1.46
C ALA A 92 2.85 -44.82 2.78
N ILE A 93 2.02 -43.79 2.66
CA ILE A 93 1.30 -43.15 3.76
C ILE A 93 0.04 -43.97 4.05
N ASP A 94 -0.14 -44.35 5.32
CA ASP A 94 -1.34 -44.96 5.87
C ASP A 94 -2.17 -43.92 6.62
N VAL A 95 -3.49 -44.11 6.70
CA VAL A 95 -4.41 -43.22 7.43
C VAL A 95 -4.12 -43.22 8.93
N ALA A 96 -3.56 -44.31 9.47
CA ALA A 96 -3.18 -44.41 10.87
C ALA A 96 -1.81 -43.79 11.19
N ASP A 97 -1.07 -43.30 10.19
CA ASP A 97 0.24 -42.72 10.43
C ASP A 97 0.15 -41.44 11.25
N PRO A 98 1.01 -41.25 12.27
CA PRO A 98 1.09 -40.00 13.00
C PRO A 98 1.49 -38.84 12.07
N VAL A 99 0.70 -37.78 12.14
CA VAL A 99 0.97 -36.49 11.49
C VAL A 99 1.74 -35.58 12.44
N ALA A 100 2.73 -34.85 11.92
CA ALA A 100 3.45 -33.85 12.70
C ALA A 100 3.95 -32.72 11.81
N PHE A 101 4.16 -31.54 12.38
CA PHE A 101 4.94 -30.52 11.69
C PHE A 101 6.42 -30.88 11.71
N GLU A 102 7.15 -30.50 10.67
CA GLU A 102 8.62 -30.57 10.73
C GLU A 102 9.12 -29.67 11.87
N ALA A 103 10.14 -30.14 12.62
CA ALA A 103 10.70 -29.36 13.73
C ALA A 103 11.44 -28.08 13.25
N GLY A 104 11.83 -28.08 11.97
CA GLY A 104 12.52 -27.02 11.27
C GLY A 104 12.94 -27.51 9.89
N ALA A 105 13.43 -26.60 9.05
CA ALA A 105 14.01 -26.93 7.75
C ALA A 105 15.50 -26.53 7.75
N LEU A 106 16.29 -27.08 6.81
CA LEU A 106 17.76 -26.86 6.76
C LEU A 106 18.16 -25.38 6.89
N ASP A 107 17.46 -24.49 6.20
CA ASP A 107 17.70 -23.04 6.21
C ASP A 107 16.62 -22.25 6.97
N PHE A 108 15.73 -22.93 7.71
CA PHE A 108 14.63 -22.28 8.43
C PHE A 108 14.49 -22.78 9.86
N ASN A 109 14.84 -21.92 10.82
CA ASN A 109 14.56 -22.11 12.23
C ASN A 109 13.33 -21.28 12.65
N PRO A 110 12.18 -21.89 12.97
CA PRO A 110 10.96 -21.15 13.32
C PRO A 110 11.11 -20.27 14.57
N VAL A 111 12.09 -20.53 15.44
CA VAL A 111 12.39 -19.71 16.63
C VAL A 111 12.97 -18.35 16.22
N HIS A 112 13.81 -18.30 15.20
CA HIS A 112 14.55 -17.10 14.82
C HIS A 112 14.07 -16.50 13.50
N ASP A 113 13.71 -17.32 12.51
CA ASP A 113 13.51 -16.88 11.13
C ASP A 113 12.05 -16.55 10.79
N THR A 114 11.12 -16.71 11.75
CA THR A 114 9.68 -16.43 11.55
C THR A 114 9.44 -14.96 11.24
N ILE A 115 9.91 -14.07 12.12
CA ILE A 115 9.75 -12.63 11.98
C ILE A 115 10.93 -11.93 12.66
N GLN A 116 11.48 -10.92 11.99
CA GLN A 116 12.56 -10.08 12.51
C GLN A 116 12.44 -8.66 11.94
N GLY A 117 13.23 -7.74 12.46
CA GLY A 117 13.38 -6.41 11.88
C GLY A 117 14.30 -5.51 12.70
N LEU A 118 14.50 -4.30 12.20
CA LEU A 118 15.33 -3.26 12.81
C LEU A 118 14.63 -1.92 12.69
N ASP A 119 14.69 -1.10 13.74
CA ASP A 119 14.01 0.19 13.74
C ASP A 119 14.62 1.19 12.74
N ALA A 120 15.95 1.21 12.66
CA ALA A 120 16.71 2.02 11.72
C ALA A 120 17.62 1.11 10.88
N PRO A 121 17.09 0.41 9.86
CA PRO A 121 17.90 -0.49 9.06
C PRO A 121 18.94 0.28 8.24
N GLY A 122 20.20 -0.14 8.34
CA GLY A 122 21.29 0.31 7.48
C GLY A 122 21.30 -0.38 6.11
N ARG A 123 22.47 -0.42 5.47
CA ARG A 123 22.63 -1.06 4.15
C ARG A 123 22.43 -2.57 4.27
N SER A 124 21.60 -3.13 3.38
CA SER A 124 21.27 -4.57 3.38
C SER A 124 20.59 -5.07 4.66
N GLN A 125 20.05 -4.16 5.46
CA GLN A 125 19.21 -4.43 6.62
C GLN A 125 17.76 -4.07 6.28
N TYR A 126 16.82 -4.58 7.07
CA TYR A 126 15.40 -4.49 6.74
C TYR A 126 14.57 -4.13 7.97
N LYS A 127 13.55 -3.30 7.72
CA LYS A 127 12.59 -2.87 8.75
C LYS A 127 11.67 -4.01 9.16
N LEU A 128 11.41 -4.94 8.24
CA LEU A 128 10.66 -6.18 8.47
C LEU A 128 11.24 -7.31 7.62
N ALA A 129 11.45 -8.46 8.23
CA ALA A 129 11.76 -9.73 7.59
C ALA A 129 10.76 -10.76 8.09
N VAL A 130 10.21 -11.56 7.19
CA VAL A 130 9.34 -12.70 7.52
C VAL A 130 9.76 -13.93 6.73
N GLY A 131 9.80 -15.07 7.42
CA GLY A 131 10.24 -16.34 6.87
C GLY A 131 9.28 -17.46 7.19
N TYR A 132 9.24 -18.46 6.32
CA TYR A 132 8.46 -19.68 6.50
C TYR A 132 9.02 -20.83 5.67
N SER A 133 8.68 -22.07 6.03
CA SER A 133 9.18 -23.28 5.36
C SER A 133 8.82 -23.29 3.88
N ASN A 134 9.80 -23.56 3.02
CA ASN A 134 9.55 -23.98 1.65
C ASN A 134 9.57 -25.52 1.57
N TYR A 135 8.73 -26.08 0.71
CA TYR A 135 8.69 -27.51 0.45
C TYR A 135 7.97 -27.82 -0.86
N THR A 136 8.31 -28.95 -1.47
CA THR A 136 7.65 -29.46 -2.66
C THR A 136 6.51 -30.41 -2.28
N GLN A 137 5.48 -30.46 -3.11
CA GLN A 137 4.40 -31.43 -3.01
C GLN A 137 3.89 -31.77 -4.41
N PRO A 138 3.35 -32.97 -4.64
CA PRO A 138 2.67 -33.29 -5.89
C PRO A 138 1.48 -32.35 -6.08
N LEU A 139 1.26 -31.90 -7.31
CA LEU A 139 0.12 -31.08 -7.67
C LEU A 139 -1.04 -31.97 -8.11
N HIS A 140 -2.28 -31.51 -7.95
CA HIS A 140 -3.46 -32.27 -8.37
C HIS A 140 -3.38 -32.75 -9.83
N THR A 141 -2.76 -31.94 -10.71
CA THR A 141 -2.62 -32.22 -12.14
C THR A 141 -1.27 -32.82 -12.54
N SER A 142 -0.34 -33.04 -11.59
CA SER A 142 1.01 -33.55 -11.90
C SER A 142 1.67 -34.18 -10.68
N ALA A 143 2.23 -35.38 -10.85
CA ALA A 143 3.04 -36.04 -9.84
C ALA A 143 4.44 -35.41 -9.64
N ILE A 144 4.83 -34.44 -10.48
CA ILE A 144 6.09 -33.70 -10.30
C ILE A 144 5.94 -32.80 -9.08
N GLU A 145 6.70 -33.10 -8.02
CA GLU A 145 6.66 -32.28 -6.83
C GLU A 145 7.15 -30.86 -7.11
N THR A 146 6.34 -29.87 -6.75
CA THR A 146 6.64 -28.46 -7.00
C THR A 146 6.30 -27.63 -5.77
N SER A 147 7.13 -26.63 -5.49
CA SER A 147 6.83 -25.62 -4.46
C SER A 147 5.79 -24.62 -4.99
N LEU A 148 4.77 -24.32 -4.19
CA LEU A 148 3.76 -23.28 -4.46
C LEU A 148 4.02 -22.00 -3.65
N GLN A 149 5.03 -22.02 -2.80
CA GLN A 149 5.37 -20.94 -1.89
C GLN A 149 6.21 -19.90 -2.63
N ARG A 150 5.90 -18.61 -2.41
CA ARG A 150 6.56 -17.49 -3.12
C ARG A 150 6.80 -16.32 -2.17
N ASN A 151 7.97 -15.71 -2.28
CA ASN A 151 8.24 -14.47 -1.55
C ASN A 151 7.45 -13.28 -2.12
N CYS A 152 7.65 -12.10 -1.52
CA CYS A 152 7.02 -10.85 -1.90
C CYS A 152 7.24 -10.41 -3.36
N LEU A 153 8.24 -10.96 -4.05
CA LEU A 153 8.54 -10.70 -5.46
C LEU A 153 8.02 -11.81 -6.39
N GLY A 154 7.32 -12.82 -5.85
CA GLY A 154 6.86 -13.97 -6.62
C GLY A 154 7.97 -14.95 -6.99
N GLN A 155 9.12 -14.86 -6.34
CA GLN A 155 10.28 -15.73 -6.61
C GLN A 155 10.32 -16.90 -5.63
N THR A 156 11.05 -17.93 -5.99
CA THR A 156 11.54 -18.95 -5.06
C THR A 156 12.76 -18.42 -4.29
N ASN A 157 13.03 -19.00 -3.13
CA ASN A 157 14.20 -18.72 -2.31
C ASN A 157 15.10 -19.97 -2.31
N SER A 158 15.30 -20.63 -1.17
CA SER A 158 15.93 -21.96 -1.11
C SER A 158 14.86 -23.05 -1.12
N ASP A 159 15.28 -24.31 -1.17
CA ASP A 159 14.38 -25.46 -1.11
C ASP A 159 13.64 -25.57 0.24
N SER A 160 14.12 -24.86 1.27
CA SER A 160 13.66 -25.02 2.65
C SER A 160 13.15 -23.73 3.30
N LEU A 161 13.46 -22.55 2.76
CA LEU A 161 13.05 -21.25 3.29
C LEU A 161 12.44 -20.38 2.19
N ILE A 162 11.27 -19.79 2.43
CA ILE A 162 10.82 -18.57 1.74
C ILE A 162 11.05 -17.38 2.65
N LEU A 163 11.77 -16.37 2.14
CA LEU A 163 12.13 -15.17 2.89
C LEU A 163 11.67 -13.92 2.14
N SER A 164 10.91 -13.07 2.83
CA SER A 164 10.44 -11.77 2.33
C SER A 164 10.88 -10.66 3.27
N ARG A 165 11.56 -9.64 2.74
CA ARG A 165 12.15 -8.57 3.53
C ARG A 165 11.80 -7.20 2.96
N PHE A 166 11.35 -6.28 3.80
CA PHE A 166 10.84 -4.98 3.41
C PHE A 166 11.68 -3.86 4.01
N VAL A 167 11.98 -2.84 3.20
CA VAL A 167 12.74 -1.67 3.63
C VAL A 167 12.33 -0.44 2.83
N LEU A 168 12.28 0.71 3.49
CA LEU A 168 12.05 2.00 2.83
C LEU A 168 13.40 2.60 2.42
N ASP A 169 13.57 2.85 1.12
CA ASP A 169 14.61 3.76 0.64
C ASP A 169 14.09 5.20 0.78
N ALA A 170 14.37 5.81 1.93
CA ALA A 170 13.89 7.15 2.28
C ALA A 170 14.43 8.23 1.32
N SER A 171 15.63 8.03 0.75
CA SER A 171 16.21 8.97 -0.23
C SER A 171 15.40 9.03 -1.52
N LYS A 172 14.74 7.93 -1.89
CA LYS A 172 13.91 7.80 -3.09
C LYS A 172 12.42 7.70 -2.79
N ASN A 173 12.01 7.81 -1.52
CA ASN A 173 10.65 7.57 -1.05
C ASN A 173 10.04 6.27 -1.63
N THR A 174 10.85 5.20 -1.70
CA THR A 174 10.46 3.96 -2.38
C THR A 174 10.52 2.80 -1.41
N LEU A 175 9.37 2.18 -1.15
CA LEU A 175 9.32 0.92 -0.40
C LEU A 175 9.82 -0.20 -1.30
N ARG A 176 10.80 -0.97 -0.82
CA ARG A 176 11.42 -2.06 -1.55
C ARG A 176 11.14 -3.37 -0.86
N CYS A 177 11.02 -4.44 -1.65
CA CYS A 177 11.05 -5.80 -1.14
C CYS A 177 12.26 -6.57 -1.66
N ALA A 178 12.87 -7.38 -0.81
CA ALA A 178 13.93 -8.30 -1.16
C ALA A 178 13.49 -9.72 -0.81
N GLY A 179 13.54 -10.59 -1.81
CA GLY A 179 13.31 -12.03 -1.67
C GLY A 179 14.62 -12.76 -1.37
N ALA A 180 15.03 -13.62 -2.29
CA ALA A 180 16.30 -14.33 -2.25
C ALA A 180 17.50 -13.36 -2.16
N PRO A 181 18.58 -13.73 -1.44
CA PRO A 181 19.76 -12.87 -1.28
C PRO A 181 20.39 -12.42 -2.61
N SER A 182 20.33 -13.28 -3.63
CA SER A 182 20.93 -13.07 -4.96
C SER A 182 20.14 -12.12 -5.87
N ALA A 183 18.85 -11.87 -5.60
CA ALA A 183 17.97 -11.13 -6.52
C ALA A 183 17.98 -9.61 -6.30
N GLY A 184 18.58 -9.13 -5.21
CA GLY A 184 18.54 -7.72 -4.80
C GLY A 184 17.14 -7.25 -4.37
N ALA A 185 17.08 -6.14 -3.65
CA ALA A 185 15.79 -5.52 -3.33
C ALA A 185 15.17 -4.89 -4.60
N GLN A 186 13.87 -5.03 -4.83
CA GLN A 186 13.12 -4.42 -5.93
C GLN A 186 12.08 -3.42 -5.41
N PRO A 187 11.79 -2.33 -6.16
CA PRO A 187 10.78 -1.35 -5.76
C PRO A 187 9.37 -1.96 -5.79
N LEU A 188 8.62 -1.80 -4.71
CA LEU A 188 7.24 -2.28 -4.56
C LEU A 188 6.23 -1.14 -4.64
N ALA A 189 6.57 0.04 -4.10
CA ALA A 189 5.78 1.25 -4.21
C ALA A 189 6.67 2.50 -4.15
N ARG A 190 6.22 3.56 -4.81
CA ARG A 190 6.83 4.89 -4.74
C ARG A 190 6.01 5.79 -3.83
N ASN A 191 6.52 6.98 -3.57
CA ASN A 191 5.90 7.99 -2.74
C ASN A 191 5.52 7.48 -1.35
N VAL A 192 6.40 6.67 -0.76
CA VAL A 192 6.27 6.21 0.62
C VAL A 192 7.09 7.16 1.49
N ALA A 193 6.39 7.97 2.28
CA ALA A 193 6.98 8.95 3.20
C ALA A 193 7.52 8.29 4.47
N ASN A 194 6.83 7.28 4.99
CA ASN A 194 7.22 6.56 6.20
C ASN A 194 6.76 5.11 6.13
N PHE A 195 7.54 4.23 6.76
CA PHE A 195 7.25 2.81 6.91
C PHE A 195 7.69 2.38 8.31
N GLN A 196 6.71 2.15 9.17
CA GLN A 196 6.93 1.71 10.55
C GLN A 196 6.32 0.33 10.77
N VAL A 197 6.96 -0.43 11.65
CA VAL A 197 6.51 -1.76 12.05
C VAL A 197 6.61 -1.85 13.55
N ARG A 198 5.51 -2.25 14.19
CA ARG A 198 5.45 -2.55 15.62
C ARG A 198 5.08 -4.01 15.79
N TYR A 199 5.71 -4.67 16.74
CA TYR A 199 5.52 -6.07 17.06
C TYR A 199 4.61 -6.21 18.25
N LEU A 200 3.74 -7.22 18.19
CA LEU A 200 2.78 -7.52 19.24
C LEU A 200 3.35 -8.65 20.07
N ILE A 201 3.66 -8.39 21.34
CA ILE A 201 4.13 -9.40 22.30
C ILE A 201 3.05 -9.61 23.35
N GLN A 202 2.80 -10.87 23.72
CA GLN A 202 1.93 -11.18 24.85
C GLN A 202 2.71 -11.03 26.17
N ALA A 203 2.18 -10.22 27.08
CA ALA A 203 2.76 -10.01 28.39
C ALA A 203 2.88 -11.35 29.16
N PRO A 204 3.98 -11.56 29.93
CA PRO A 204 4.14 -12.77 30.70
C PRO A 204 3.11 -12.83 31.85
N GLY A 205 2.70 -14.03 32.27
CA GLY A 205 1.87 -14.23 33.47
C GLY A 205 0.37 -14.45 33.26
N GLY A 206 -0.06 -14.97 32.10
CA GLY A 206 -1.44 -15.46 31.90
C GLY A 206 -2.52 -14.39 31.70
N ALA A 207 -2.23 -13.11 31.96
CA ALA A 207 -3.08 -12.01 31.52
C ALA A 207 -2.88 -11.80 30.01
N ALA A 208 -3.94 -11.91 29.21
CA ALA A 208 -3.94 -11.72 27.76
C ALA A 208 -3.75 -10.24 27.35
N ARG A 209 -2.68 -9.60 27.83
CA ARG A 209 -2.33 -8.21 27.47
C ARG A 209 -1.34 -8.24 26.31
N ILE A 210 -1.78 -7.71 25.18
CA ILE A 210 -0.94 -7.50 24.00
C ILE A 210 -0.25 -6.14 24.13
N GLN A 211 1.07 -6.13 23.99
CA GLN A 211 1.89 -4.92 24.00
C GLN A 211 2.45 -4.67 22.60
N TYR A 212 2.38 -3.43 22.16
CA TYR A 212 2.95 -3.00 20.89
C TYR A 212 4.34 -2.41 21.15
N VAL A 213 5.37 -3.10 20.67
CA VAL A 213 6.78 -2.74 20.86
C VAL A 213 7.47 -2.54 19.51
N ASN A 214 8.57 -1.79 19.49
CA ASN A 214 9.43 -1.66 18.32
C ASN A 214 10.45 -2.81 18.25
N ALA A 215 11.26 -2.88 17.19
CA ALA A 215 12.24 -3.95 17.04
C ALA A 215 13.27 -3.97 18.18
N ALA A 216 13.74 -2.79 18.62
CA ALA A 216 14.72 -2.69 19.69
C ALA A 216 14.19 -3.23 21.03
N ALA A 217 12.92 -2.98 21.37
CA ALA A 217 12.32 -3.50 22.59
C ALA A 217 11.95 -4.99 22.52
N VAL A 218 11.82 -5.59 21.32
CA VAL A 218 11.76 -7.05 21.18
C VAL A 218 13.09 -7.69 21.62
N GLY A 219 14.21 -7.09 21.25
CA GLY A 219 15.54 -7.57 21.65
C GLY A 219 15.81 -9.00 21.17
N GLN A 220 15.93 -9.95 22.11
CA GLN A 220 16.11 -11.38 21.84
C GLN A 220 14.79 -12.18 21.92
N ASP A 221 13.69 -11.56 22.34
CA ASP A 221 12.40 -12.20 22.60
C ASP A 221 11.52 -12.32 21.34
N TRP A 222 12.14 -12.40 20.15
CA TRP A 222 11.44 -12.64 18.88
C TRP A 222 10.48 -13.84 18.89
N PRO A 223 10.78 -14.96 19.59
CA PRO A 223 9.85 -16.09 19.70
C PRO A 223 8.50 -15.73 20.36
N ARG A 224 8.43 -14.64 21.11
CA ARG A 224 7.22 -14.20 21.83
C ARG A 224 6.34 -13.25 21.01
N VAL A 225 6.78 -12.89 19.81
CA VAL A 225 6.01 -12.05 18.90
C VAL A 225 4.85 -12.87 18.33
N VAL A 226 3.62 -12.38 18.52
CA VAL A 226 2.38 -13.03 18.06
C VAL A 226 1.72 -12.28 16.90
N GLY A 227 2.20 -11.08 16.58
CA GLY A 227 1.65 -10.24 15.53
C GLY A 227 2.57 -9.09 15.14
N ALA A 228 2.22 -8.41 14.05
CA ALA A 228 2.88 -7.18 13.62
C ALA A 228 1.85 -6.16 13.10
N GLU A 229 1.95 -4.93 13.55
CA GLU A 229 1.32 -3.77 12.96
C GLU A 229 2.25 -3.16 11.91
N VAL A 230 1.75 -3.00 10.70
CA VAL A 230 2.43 -2.25 9.64
C VAL A 230 1.73 -0.92 9.47
N CYS A 231 2.49 0.17 9.57
CA CYS A 231 2.04 1.52 9.27
C CYS A 231 2.81 2.09 8.08
N LEU A 232 2.07 2.66 7.13
CA LEU A 232 2.61 3.32 5.95
C LEU A 232 2.04 4.74 5.85
N VAL A 233 2.90 5.68 5.48
CA VAL A 233 2.47 6.99 5.00
C VAL A 233 2.77 7.10 3.52
N LEU A 234 1.74 7.29 2.72
CA LEU A 234 1.85 7.50 1.27
C LEU A 234 1.53 8.95 0.94
N PHE A 235 2.15 9.50 -0.11
CA PHE A 235 1.85 10.85 -0.57
C PHE A 235 1.57 10.96 -2.07
N GLY A 236 0.73 11.93 -2.42
CA GLY A 236 0.24 12.16 -3.78
C GLY A 236 1.31 12.60 -4.79
N ASN A 237 0.90 12.71 -6.04
CA ASN A 237 1.76 13.17 -7.13
C ASN A 237 1.59 14.67 -7.39
N GLU A 238 0.43 15.21 -7.08
CA GLU A 238 0.12 16.61 -7.34
C GLU A 238 0.38 17.48 -6.11
N ALA A 239 0.89 18.68 -6.36
CA ALA A 239 0.94 19.71 -5.34
C ALA A 239 -0.45 20.33 -5.22
N ILE A 240 -0.96 20.40 -3.99
CA ILE A 240 -2.25 21.00 -3.66
C ILE A 240 -2.04 22.37 -3.03
N ASP A 241 -2.94 23.30 -3.34
CA ASP A 241 -3.03 24.52 -2.55
C ASP A 241 -3.68 24.18 -1.21
N MET A 242 -3.06 24.61 -0.12
CA MET A 242 -3.45 24.19 1.22
C MET A 242 -3.19 25.30 2.24
N PRO A 243 -4.05 25.43 3.27
CA PRO A 243 -3.81 26.35 4.38
C PRO A 243 -2.44 26.12 5.02
N ALA A 244 -1.76 27.19 5.44
CA ALA A 244 -0.40 27.14 5.97
C ALA A 244 -0.22 26.17 7.16
N ASN A 245 -1.27 25.94 7.94
CA ASN A 245 -1.24 25.08 9.13
C ASN A 245 -1.68 23.63 8.88
N SER A 246 -1.72 23.21 7.62
CA SER A 246 -2.14 21.85 7.26
C SER A 246 -1.07 20.81 7.64
N SER A 247 -1.46 19.83 8.46
CA SER A 247 -0.59 18.75 8.93
C SER A 247 -1.28 17.38 8.83
N TYR A 248 -0.48 16.32 8.91
CA TYR A 248 -0.97 14.94 9.06
C TYR A 248 -0.33 14.29 10.29
N THR A 249 -1.01 13.32 10.91
CA THR A 249 -0.45 12.51 12.00
C THR A 249 0.33 11.34 11.42
N ASP A 250 1.63 11.24 11.71
CA ASP A 250 2.49 10.20 11.14
C ASP A 250 2.21 8.80 11.71
N CYS A 251 2.93 7.81 11.20
CA CYS A 251 3.08 6.53 11.86
C CYS A 251 3.69 6.72 13.24
N ALA A 252 3.21 5.92 14.19
CA ALA A 252 3.79 5.91 15.52
C ALA A 252 5.25 5.46 15.47
N ASP A 253 6.12 6.19 16.16
CA ASP A 253 7.52 5.83 16.32
C ASP A 253 7.66 4.73 17.40
N SER A 254 8.90 4.41 17.72
CA SER A 254 9.31 3.36 18.65
C SER A 254 8.67 3.43 20.04
N ASP A 255 8.41 4.64 20.54
CA ASP A 255 7.76 4.90 21.83
C ASP A 255 6.22 4.85 21.76
N GLY A 256 5.66 4.61 20.57
CA GLY A 256 4.22 4.58 20.32
C GLY A 256 3.59 5.96 20.11
N THR A 257 4.37 7.05 20.14
CA THR A 257 3.89 8.40 19.86
C THR A 257 3.86 8.66 18.35
N ALA A 258 2.87 9.42 17.89
CA ALA A 258 2.74 9.79 16.48
C ALA A 258 2.84 11.31 16.35
N GLU A 259 3.85 11.78 15.62
CA GLU A 259 4.10 13.20 15.42
C GLU A 259 3.09 13.84 14.45
N SER A 260 2.77 15.12 14.64
CA SER A 260 2.05 15.91 13.65
C SER A 260 3.02 16.60 12.72
N ILE A 261 2.99 16.25 11.43
CA ILE A 261 3.94 16.73 10.43
C ILE A 261 3.31 17.81 9.57
N HIS A 262 3.93 18.99 9.55
CA HIS A 262 3.50 20.12 8.72
C HIS A 262 3.82 19.87 7.24
N MET A 263 2.80 19.77 6.40
CA MET A 263 2.97 19.40 4.99
C MET A 263 3.59 20.52 4.14
N ALA A 264 3.50 21.78 4.59
CA ALA A 264 4.05 22.94 3.89
C ALA A 264 5.57 23.10 4.07
N THR A 265 6.14 22.58 5.15
CA THR A 265 7.58 22.70 5.48
C THR A 265 8.40 21.49 5.07
N LEU A 266 7.75 20.42 4.58
CA LEU A 266 8.43 19.23 4.11
C LEU A 266 9.34 19.53 2.91
N PRO A 267 10.48 18.84 2.77
CA PRO A 267 11.31 18.94 1.58
C PRO A 267 10.58 18.36 0.34
N ALA A 268 10.98 18.82 -0.84
CA ALA A 268 10.57 18.18 -2.09
C ALA A 268 11.05 16.71 -2.12
N PRO A 269 10.29 15.77 -2.71
CA PRO A 269 9.04 15.98 -3.46
C PRO A 269 7.77 15.98 -2.58
N ARG A 270 7.88 15.89 -1.24
CA ARG A 270 6.71 15.72 -0.35
C ARG A 270 5.97 17.03 -0.06
N THR A 271 6.62 18.17 -0.25
CA THR A 271 6.04 19.49 0.05
C THR A 271 4.69 19.70 -0.64
N ARG A 272 3.70 20.18 0.14
CA ARG A 272 2.36 20.53 -0.34
C ARG A 272 1.64 19.42 -1.11
N ARG A 273 1.74 18.17 -0.66
CA ARG A 273 1.04 17.03 -1.26
C ARG A 273 0.15 16.34 -0.25
N LEU A 274 -0.93 15.73 -0.74
CA LEU A 274 -1.80 14.89 0.09
C LEU A 274 -0.97 13.77 0.72
N HIS A 275 -0.99 13.65 2.05
CA HIS A 275 -0.42 12.52 2.78
C HIS A 275 -1.56 11.71 3.40
N MET A 276 -1.48 10.38 3.27
CA MET A 276 -2.44 9.46 3.87
C MET A 276 -1.71 8.39 4.67
N VAL A 277 -2.17 8.18 5.90
CA VAL A 277 -1.63 7.17 6.81
C VAL A 277 -2.53 5.95 6.80
N PHE A 278 -1.93 4.79 6.61
CA PHE A 278 -2.63 3.53 6.62
C PHE A 278 -1.99 2.57 7.61
N ARG A 279 -2.81 1.82 8.33
CA ARG A 279 -2.38 0.87 9.34
C ARG A 279 -3.08 -0.47 9.15
N SER A 280 -2.35 -1.56 9.34
CA SER A 280 -2.92 -2.90 9.32
C SER A 280 -2.17 -3.80 10.30
N VAL A 281 -2.92 -4.55 11.09
CA VAL A 281 -2.38 -5.50 12.08
C VAL A 281 -2.56 -6.90 11.54
N TYR A 282 -1.50 -7.69 11.63
CA TYR A 282 -1.47 -9.09 11.21
C TYR A 282 -1.11 -9.95 12.40
N GLN A 283 -1.89 -10.99 12.63
CA GLN A 283 -1.52 -12.07 13.53
C GLN A 283 -0.56 -13.03 12.79
N LEU A 284 0.46 -13.51 13.50
CA LEU A 284 1.36 -14.53 12.98
C LEU A 284 0.72 -15.91 13.14
N ARG A 285 1.07 -16.82 12.24
CA ARG A 285 0.58 -18.20 12.26
C ARG A 285 1.37 -19.11 13.20
N SER A 286 2.24 -18.57 14.07
CA SER A 286 3.20 -19.35 14.87
C SER A 286 2.52 -20.56 15.53
N GLN A 287 2.74 -21.74 14.96
CA GLN A 287 2.04 -22.96 15.32
C GLN A 287 2.61 -23.53 16.62
N GLY A 288 2.18 -22.98 17.75
CA GLY A 288 2.46 -23.54 19.07
C GLY A 288 3.81 -23.14 19.70
N LEU A 289 4.52 -22.14 19.17
CA LEU A 289 5.79 -21.69 19.75
C LEU A 289 5.63 -20.79 21.00
N ALA A 290 4.41 -20.30 21.26
CA ALA A 290 4.07 -19.40 22.36
C ALA A 290 3.29 -20.11 23.49
N GLY A 291 3.43 -21.43 23.62
CA GLY A 291 2.82 -22.27 24.67
C GLY A 291 3.86 -22.87 25.59
#